data_AF-A0A4Q9YXP3-F1
#
_entry.id   AF-A0A4Q9YXP3-F1
#
_cell.length_a   1.000
_cell.length_b   1.000
_cell.length_c   1.000
_cell.angle_alpha   90.00
_cell.angle_beta   90.00
_cell.angle_gamma   90.00
#
_symmetry.space_group_name_H-M   'P 1'
#
loop_
_entity.id
_entity.type
_entity.pdbx_description
1 polymer ?
#
loop_
_entity_poly.entity_id
_entity_poly.type
_entity_poly.pdbx_seq_one_letter_code
_entity_poly.pdbx_strand_id
1 'polypeptide(L)'
;MKKKIGIIVLVLVLIGTGKYVYDRHINHNFMTITEGKVYKSGVIPPDEIADYVKKYHIKSIVDLRFPGTGDTVNNPEIPAELTAEKEAVAKIPGVNYFNNGCDQVPDQAAVDSFLKIMDNKDNYPVLIHCYHGIGRSQLFAALYRIEFEGWTNEEARNKAAFPVKFSSFDDGTPKGEYLKAYKTRKQKAEENKSK
;
A
#
# COMPACT_ATOMS: atom_id res chain seq x y z
N MET A 1 -26.23 -28.16 22.93
CA MET A 1 -26.11 -27.09 21.90
C MET A 1 -25.13 -25.99 22.33
N LYS A 2 -25.26 -25.40 23.52
CA LYS A 2 -24.35 -24.33 24.03
C LYS A 2 -22.85 -24.68 24.00
N LYS A 3 -22.45 -25.90 24.37
CA LYS A 3 -21.05 -26.37 24.27
C LYS A 3 -20.52 -26.42 22.82
N LYS A 4 -21.36 -26.82 21.86
CA LYS A 4 -20.99 -26.87 20.43
C LYS A 4 -20.82 -25.45 19.85
N ILE A 5 -21.70 -24.52 20.23
CA ILE A 5 -21.58 -23.09 19.85
C ILE A 5 -20.29 -22.50 20.44
N GLY A 6 -19.98 -22.77 21.71
CA GLY A 6 -18.73 -22.30 22.33
C GLY A 6 -17.48 -22.80 21.62
N ILE A 7 -17.45 -24.07 21.21
CA ILE A 7 -16.33 -24.63 20.42
C ILE A 7 -16.24 -23.96 19.05
N ILE A 8 -17.35 -23.74 18.34
CA ILE A 8 -17.35 -23.06 17.04
C ILE A 8 -16.80 -21.63 17.16
N VAL A 9 -17.26 -20.87 18.16
CA VAL A 9 -16.76 -19.50 18.40
C VAL A 9 -15.27 -19.51 18.71
N LEU A 10 -14.80 -20.42 19.56
CA LEU A 10 -13.38 -20.54 19.87
C LEU A 10 -12.54 -20.86 18.63
N VAL A 11 -12.98 -21.80 17.79
CA VAL A 11 -12.29 -22.14 16.54
C VAL A 11 -12.24 -20.94 15.59
N LEU A 12 -13.34 -20.20 15.43
CA LEU A 12 -13.36 -19.00 14.58
C LEU A 12 -12.40 -17.91 15.10
N VAL A 13 -12.33 -17.70 16.41
CA VAL A 13 -11.38 -16.76 17.03
C VAL A 13 -9.94 -17.21 16.79
N LEU A 14 -9.62 -18.50 16.98
CA LEU A 14 -8.27 -19.02 16.74
C LEU A 14 -7.85 -18.89 15.27
N ILE A 15 -8.77 -19.16 14.32
CA ILE A 15 -8.51 -18.97 12.89
C ILE A 15 -8.27 -17.49 12.58
N GLY A 16 -9.11 -16.59 13.12
CA GLY A 16 -8.96 -15.14 12.92
C GLY A 16 -7.64 -14.61 13.46
N THR A 17 -7.28 -14.97 14.69
CA THR A 17 -6.00 -14.60 15.32
C THR A 17 -4.82 -15.19 14.57
N GLY A 18 -4.89 -16.47 14.18
CA GLY A 18 -3.85 -17.13 13.40
C GLY A 18 -3.61 -16.44 12.06
N LYS A 19 -4.69 -16.07 11.35
CA LYS A 19 -4.62 -15.30 10.11
C LYS A 19 -3.99 -13.92 10.33
N TYR A 20 -4.40 -13.19 11.37
CA TYR A 20 -3.86 -11.87 11.68
C TYR A 20 -2.34 -11.93 11.95
N VAL A 21 -1.89 -12.89 12.76
CA VAL A 21 -0.47 -13.09 13.05
C VAL A 21 0.30 -13.46 11.79
N TYR A 22 -0.23 -14.38 10.98
CA TYR A 22 0.39 -14.77 9.72
C TYR A 22 0.52 -13.59 8.76
N ASP A 23 -0.57 -12.86 8.51
CA ASP A 23 -0.57 -11.72 7.60
C ASP A 23 0.44 -10.66 8.07
N ARG A 24 0.48 -10.34 9.36
CA ARG A 24 1.35 -9.29 9.89
C ARG A 24 2.83 -9.69 9.97
N HIS A 25 3.13 -10.90 10.46
CA HIS A 25 4.50 -11.27 10.86
C HIS A 25 5.19 -12.23 9.89
N ILE A 26 4.43 -12.94 9.05
CA ILE A 26 4.98 -13.94 8.13
C ILE A 26 4.86 -13.48 6.69
N ASN A 27 3.71 -12.94 6.30
CA ASN A 27 3.47 -12.50 4.92
C ASN A 27 3.66 -10.98 4.75
N HIS A 28 4.13 -10.25 5.77
CA HIS A 28 4.43 -8.81 5.72
C HIS A 28 3.27 -7.96 5.17
N ASN A 29 2.03 -8.33 5.48
CA ASN A 29 0.79 -7.76 4.93
C ASN A 29 0.74 -7.70 3.40
N PHE A 30 1.46 -8.61 2.72
CA PHE A 30 1.48 -8.72 1.27
C PHE A 30 0.09 -9.05 0.74
N MET A 31 -0.34 -8.32 -0.30
CA MET A 31 -1.65 -8.49 -0.92
C MET A 31 -1.59 -8.14 -2.40
N THR A 32 -2.28 -8.93 -3.22
CA THR A 32 -2.56 -8.60 -4.62
C THR A 32 -3.58 -7.46 -4.69
N ILE A 33 -3.22 -6.38 -5.37
CA ILE A 33 -4.17 -5.34 -5.79
C ILE A 33 -4.74 -5.73 -7.14
N THR A 34 -3.87 -5.98 -8.12
CA THR A 34 -4.25 -6.45 -9.44
C THR A 34 -3.29 -7.55 -9.85
N GLU A 35 -3.82 -8.74 -10.12
CA GLU A 35 -3.03 -9.94 -10.36
C GLU A 35 -2.05 -9.75 -11.53
N GLY A 36 -0.80 -10.17 -11.33
CA GLY A 36 0.28 -9.99 -12.29
C GLY A 36 0.65 -8.53 -12.59
N LYS A 37 0.18 -7.55 -11.81
CA LYS A 37 0.35 -6.12 -12.12
C LYS A 37 0.71 -5.25 -10.93
N VAL A 38 -0.11 -5.23 -9.88
CA VAL A 38 0.13 -4.37 -8.71
C VAL A 38 -0.06 -5.16 -7.43
N TYR A 39 0.91 -5.05 -6.54
CA TYR A 39 0.93 -5.67 -5.23
C TYR A 39 1.19 -4.60 -4.18
N LYS A 40 0.82 -4.88 -2.93
CA LYS A 40 1.22 -4.07 -1.78
C LYS A 40 1.77 -4.92 -0.65
N SER A 41 2.56 -4.33 0.23
CA SER A 41 3.02 -4.95 1.49
C SER A 41 3.36 -3.89 2.54
N GLY A 42 3.72 -4.35 3.74
CA GLY A 42 4.58 -3.62 4.67
C GLY A 42 6.06 -3.83 4.31
N VAL A 43 6.95 -3.56 5.26
CA VAL A 43 8.38 -3.85 5.09
C VAL A 43 8.58 -5.36 4.91
N ILE A 44 9.22 -5.73 3.81
CA ILE A 44 9.75 -7.08 3.60
C ILE A 44 11.23 -7.03 4.01
N PRO A 45 11.71 -7.95 4.85
CA PRO A 45 13.12 -8.02 5.23
C PRO A 45 14.04 -8.07 3.99
N PRO A 46 15.18 -7.35 3.98
CA PRO A 46 16.07 -7.27 2.81
C PRO A 46 16.50 -8.63 2.22
N ASP A 47 16.63 -9.65 3.05
CA ASP A 47 16.97 -11.03 2.67
C ASP A 47 15.81 -11.82 2.05
N GLU A 48 14.56 -11.41 2.24
CA GLU A 48 13.36 -12.04 1.67
C GLU A 48 12.89 -11.37 0.36
N ILE A 49 13.34 -10.14 0.06
CA ILE A 49 12.86 -9.36 -1.11
C ILE A 49 13.05 -10.13 -2.42
N ALA A 50 14.18 -10.81 -2.58
CA ALA A 50 14.49 -11.57 -3.79
C ALA A 50 13.47 -12.70 -4.04
N ASP A 51 12.96 -13.34 -2.98
CA ASP A 51 11.95 -14.40 -3.10
C ASP A 51 10.60 -13.83 -3.54
N TYR A 52 10.18 -12.69 -3.01
CA TYR A 52 8.99 -11.99 -3.45
C TYR A 52 9.11 -11.52 -4.90
N VAL A 53 10.24 -10.92 -5.27
CA VAL A 53 10.52 -10.52 -6.66
C VAL A 53 10.40 -11.71 -7.60
N LYS A 54 11.04 -12.83 -7.27
CA LYS A 54 11.02 -14.03 -8.09
C LYS A 54 9.62 -14.62 -8.22
N LYS A 55 8.89 -14.71 -7.10
CA LYS A 55 7.56 -15.33 -7.03
C LYS A 55 6.49 -14.54 -7.76
N TYR A 56 6.52 -13.21 -7.66
CA TYR A 56 5.50 -12.31 -8.21
C TYR A 56 5.98 -11.54 -9.45
N HIS A 57 7.19 -11.86 -9.93
CA HIS A 57 7.83 -11.24 -11.08
C HIS A 57 7.94 -9.71 -10.97
N ILE A 58 8.11 -9.18 -9.76
CA ILE A 58 8.13 -7.73 -9.50
C ILE A 58 9.30 -7.08 -10.24
N LYS A 59 9.01 -6.03 -11.02
CA LYS A 59 10.01 -5.23 -11.73
C LYS A 59 10.34 -3.91 -11.03
N SER A 60 9.45 -3.43 -10.18
CA SER A 60 9.66 -2.16 -9.49
C SER A 60 9.10 -2.19 -8.08
N ILE A 61 9.85 -1.64 -7.13
CA ILE A 61 9.44 -1.46 -5.74
C ILE A 61 9.33 0.04 -5.46
N VAL A 62 8.18 0.45 -4.92
CA VAL A 62 7.89 1.83 -4.50
C VAL A 62 7.85 1.88 -2.98
N ASP A 63 8.87 2.48 -2.38
CA ASP A 63 8.98 2.69 -0.94
C ASP A 63 8.41 4.06 -0.56
N LEU A 64 7.29 4.04 0.17
CA LEU A 64 6.59 5.23 0.66
C LEU A 64 7.12 5.71 2.03
N ARG A 65 8.14 5.06 2.59
CA ARG A 65 8.76 5.44 3.87
C ARG A 65 9.66 6.66 3.72
N PHE A 66 9.94 7.28 4.86
CA PHE A 66 10.92 8.37 4.99
C PHE A 66 10.58 9.60 4.12
N PRO A 67 9.48 10.31 4.42
CA PRO A 67 9.12 11.55 3.73
C PRO A 67 10.10 12.72 3.96
N GLY A 68 11.17 12.52 4.72
CA GLY A 68 12.11 13.59 5.10
C GLY A 68 11.54 14.54 6.16
N THR A 69 10.49 14.13 6.88
CA THR A 69 9.90 14.87 8.00
C THR A 69 10.49 14.40 9.33
N GLY A 70 10.50 15.29 10.33
CA GLY A 70 10.94 14.96 11.70
C GLY A 70 9.89 14.18 12.53
N ASP A 71 8.82 13.69 11.91
CA ASP A 71 7.72 12.99 12.59
C ASP A 71 8.05 11.51 12.81
N THR A 72 8.73 11.23 13.92
CA THR A 72 9.08 9.85 14.31
C THR A 72 7.91 9.09 14.94
N VAL A 73 6.77 9.74 15.20
CA VAL A 73 5.59 9.07 15.78
C VAL A 73 4.81 8.37 14.67
N ASN A 74 4.54 9.08 13.58
CA ASN A 74 3.79 8.53 12.46
C ASN A 74 4.68 7.92 11.37
N ASN A 75 5.95 8.33 11.29
CA ASN A 75 6.95 7.79 10.37
C ASN A 75 8.18 7.33 11.19
N PRO A 76 8.08 6.24 11.97
CA PRO A 76 9.14 5.76 12.86
C PRO A 76 10.32 5.11 12.12
N GLU A 77 10.44 5.33 10.82
CA GLU A 77 11.39 4.63 9.96
C GLU A 77 12.80 5.16 10.15
N ILE A 78 13.77 4.26 10.26
CA ILE A 78 15.18 4.64 10.44
C ILE A 78 15.94 4.58 9.11
N PRO A 79 16.81 5.56 8.81
CA PRO A 79 17.55 5.62 7.54
C PRO A 79 18.34 4.35 7.18
N ALA A 80 18.83 3.63 8.20
CA ALA A 80 19.60 2.40 8.02
C ALA A 80 18.77 1.29 7.36
N GLU A 81 17.49 1.13 7.72
CA GLU A 81 16.60 0.13 7.14
C GLU A 81 16.31 0.43 5.67
N LEU A 82 16.07 1.70 5.33
CA LEU A 82 15.87 2.13 3.94
C LEU A 82 17.11 1.88 3.08
N THR A 83 18.29 2.15 3.65
CA THR A 83 19.57 1.93 2.96
C THR A 83 19.79 0.44 2.71
N ALA A 84 19.57 -0.40 3.72
CA ALA A 84 19.71 -1.85 3.60
C ALA A 84 18.75 -2.44 2.56
N GLU A 85 17.50 -1.97 2.53
CA GLU A 85 16.53 -2.37 1.52
C GLU A 85 16.96 -1.96 0.10
N LYS A 86 17.32 -0.69 -0.09
CA LYS A 86 17.78 -0.18 -1.39
C LYS A 86 19.00 -0.96 -1.90
N GLU A 87 19.95 -1.28 -1.02
CA GLU A 87 21.11 -2.10 -1.36
C GLU A 87 20.75 -3.54 -1.70
N ALA A 88 19.77 -4.13 -1.03
CA ALA A 88 19.28 -5.46 -1.37
C ALA A 88 18.59 -5.48 -2.74
N VAL A 89 17.73 -4.49 -3.03
CA VAL A 89 17.05 -4.38 -4.34
C VAL A 89 18.05 -4.16 -5.47
N ALA A 90 19.08 -3.33 -5.26
CA ALA A 90 20.13 -3.09 -6.25
C ALA A 90 20.92 -4.36 -6.65
N LYS A 91 20.89 -5.42 -5.83
CA LYS A 91 21.51 -6.72 -6.14
C LYS A 91 20.63 -7.62 -7.01
N ILE A 92 19.37 -7.24 -7.25
CA ILE A 92 18.41 -8.04 -8.01
C ILE A 92 18.36 -7.51 -9.46
N PRO A 93 18.86 -8.25 -10.46
CA PRO A 93 18.94 -7.75 -11.83
C PRO A 93 17.57 -7.40 -12.41
N GLY A 94 17.45 -6.22 -12.99
CA GLY A 94 16.23 -5.77 -13.68
C GLY A 94 15.11 -5.27 -12.75
N VAL A 95 15.38 -5.09 -11.45
CA VAL A 95 14.42 -4.50 -10.50
C VAL A 95 14.78 -3.05 -10.23
N ASN A 96 13.79 -2.17 -10.35
CA ASN A 96 13.91 -0.75 -10.01
C ASN A 96 13.46 -0.49 -8.58
N TYR A 97 14.14 0.45 -7.91
CA TYR A 97 13.76 0.96 -6.60
C TYR A 97 13.42 2.45 -6.69
N PHE A 98 12.23 2.81 -6.23
CA PHE A 98 11.76 4.19 -6.15
C PHE A 98 11.45 4.55 -4.71
N ASN A 99 12.21 5.46 -4.11
CA ASN A 99 11.78 6.07 -2.86
C ASN A 99 10.86 7.25 -3.17
N ASN A 100 9.58 7.08 -2.83
CA ASN A 100 8.53 8.07 -2.95
C ASN A 100 7.95 8.36 -1.56
N GLY A 101 8.81 8.81 -0.65
CA GLY A 101 8.47 9.03 0.75
C GLY A 101 7.26 9.96 0.90
N CYS A 102 6.28 9.55 1.69
CA CYS A 102 5.10 10.36 1.98
C CYS A 102 4.70 10.30 3.46
N ASP A 103 4.08 11.37 3.94
CA ASP A 103 3.41 11.38 5.23
C ASP A 103 2.16 10.49 5.21
N GLN A 104 1.46 10.41 6.35
CA GLN A 104 0.26 9.59 6.50
C GLN A 104 -0.87 9.93 5.53
N VAL A 105 -0.94 11.17 5.06
CA VAL A 105 -1.79 11.61 3.96
C VAL A 105 -0.85 12.27 2.94
N PRO A 106 -0.84 11.83 1.67
CA PRO A 106 0.11 12.36 0.70
C PRO A 106 -0.28 13.76 0.24
N ASP A 107 0.74 14.58 0.00
CA ASP A 107 0.58 15.82 -0.74
C ASP A 107 0.48 15.54 -2.26
N GLN A 108 0.25 16.59 -3.04
CA GLN A 108 0.12 16.44 -4.49
C GLN A 108 1.44 16.00 -5.15
N ALA A 109 2.59 16.39 -4.61
CA ALA A 109 3.90 16.06 -5.18
C ALA A 109 4.19 14.55 -5.06
N ALA A 110 3.90 13.94 -3.90
CA ALA A 110 4.02 12.51 -3.69
C ALA A 110 3.07 11.71 -4.59
N VAL A 111 1.85 12.22 -4.82
CA VAL A 111 0.91 11.60 -5.77
C VAL A 111 1.42 11.72 -7.20
N ASP A 112 1.86 12.90 -7.65
CA ASP A 112 2.32 13.11 -9.01
C ASP A 112 3.56 12.25 -9.32
N SER A 113 4.49 12.16 -8.38
CA SER A 113 5.65 11.27 -8.45
C SER A 113 5.24 9.79 -8.58
N PHE A 114 4.31 9.33 -7.75
CA PHE A 114 3.76 7.98 -7.85
C PHE A 114 3.09 7.72 -9.20
N LEU A 115 2.19 8.60 -9.65
CA LEU A 115 1.49 8.41 -10.92
C LEU A 115 2.45 8.38 -12.10
N LYS A 116 3.53 9.19 -12.06
CA LYS A 116 4.61 9.14 -13.06
C LYS A 116 5.33 7.79 -13.07
N ILE A 117 5.58 7.18 -11.92
CA ILE A 117 6.15 5.82 -11.83
C ILE A 117 5.17 4.82 -12.46
N MET A 118 3.88 4.92 -12.14
CA MET A 118 2.84 4.01 -12.60
C MET A 118 2.47 4.19 -14.09
N ASP A 119 2.75 5.34 -14.69
CA ASP A 119 2.53 5.60 -16.12
C ASP A 119 3.52 4.80 -17.01
N ASN A 120 4.69 4.45 -16.48
CA ASN A 120 5.66 3.65 -17.23
C ASN A 120 5.30 2.15 -17.18
N LYS A 121 4.93 1.59 -18.34
CA LYS A 121 4.55 0.16 -18.46
C LYS A 121 5.68 -0.81 -18.14
N ASP A 122 6.94 -0.40 -18.30
CA ASP A 122 8.10 -1.25 -18.03
C ASP A 122 8.32 -1.49 -16.53
N ASN A 123 7.69 -0.67 -15.67
CA ASN A 123 7.75 -0.83 -14.22
C ASN A 123 6.88 -1.98 -13.70
N TYR A 124 5.94 -2.52 -14.49
CA TYR A 124 5.03 -3.56 -14.02
C TYR A 124 5.60 -4.97 -14.16
N PRO A 125 5.35 -5.86 -13.18
CA PRO A 125 4.57 -5.67 -11.94
C PRO A 125 5.24 -4.78 -10.87
N VAL A 126 4.44 -3.96 -10.18
CA VAL A 126 4.90 -3.02 -9.14
C VAL A 126 4.50 -3.50 -7.74
N LEU A 127 5.43 -3.45 -6.79
CA LEU A 127 5.16 -3.59 -5.36
C LEU A 127 5.15 -2.21 -4.68
N ILE A 128 4.06 -1.85 -4.04
CA ILE A 128 3.91 -0.61 -3.26
C ILE A 128 3.98 -0.95 -1.77
N HIS A 129 4.92 -0.38 -1.02
CA HIS A 129 4.97 -0.64 0.41
C HIS A 129 5.17 0.62 1.25
N CYS A 130 4.87 0.47 2.53
CA CYS A 130 5.21 1.43 3.57
C CYS A 130 5.66 0.64 4.80
N TYR A 131 5.66 1.25 5.99
CA TYR A 131 6.08 0.52 7.20
C TYR A 131 5.17 -0.69 7.51
N HIS A 132 3.87 -0.46 7.76
CA HIS A 132 2.94 -1.54 8.15
C HIS A 132 2.17 -2.19 7.00
N GLY A 133 2.14 -1.58 5.82
CA GLY A 133 1.41 -2.12 4.68
C GLY A 133 -0.11 -2.01 4.70
N ILE A 134 -0.67 -1.25 5.64
CA ILE A 134 -2.12 -1.07 5.83
C ILE A 134 -2.57 0.40 5.79
N GLY A 135 -1.62 1.34 5.71
CA GLY A 135 -1.87 2.79 5.71
C GLY A 135 -1.52 3.39 4.35
N ARG A 136 -0.33 4.00 4.23
CA ARG A 136 0.16 4.65 3.00
C ARG A 136 0.10 3.75 1.76
N SER A 137 0.67 2.55 1.80
CA SER A 137 0.65 1.64 0.63
C SER A 137 -0.75 1.29 0.16
N GLN A 138 -1.69 1.15 1.09
CA GLN A 138 -3.10 0.89 0.78
C GLN A 138 -3.82 2.11 0.19
N LEU A 139 -3.50 3.32 0.66
CA LEU A 139 -3.97 4.57 0.08
C LEU A 139 -3.49 4.72 -1.36
N PHE A 140 -2.19 4.50 -1.61
CA PHE A 140 -1.62 4.56 -2.95
C PHE A 140 -2.14 3.44 -3.88
N ALA A 141 -2.41 2.25 -3.34
CA ALA A 141 -3.11 1.20 -4.08
C ALA A 141 -4.54 1.63 -4.49
N ALA A 142 -5.26 2.33 -3.61
CA ALA A 142 -6.57 2.90 -3.95
C ALA A 142 -6.46 3.98 -5.04
N LEU A 143 -5.46 4.87 -4.95
CA LEU A 143 -5.18 5.86 -6.01
C LEU A 143 -4.87 5.20 -7.35
N TYR A 144 -4.10 4.12 -7.36
CA TYR A 144 -3.86 3.33 -8.58
C TYR A 144 -5.17 2.81 -9.19
N ARG A 145 -6.07 2.25 -8.38
CA ARG A 145 -7.37 1.77 -8.90
C ARG A 145 -8.22 2.90 -9.47
N ILE A 146 -8.23 4.07 -8.82
CA ILE A 146 -8.98 5.24 -9.28
C ILE A 146 -8.41 5.73 -10.62
N GLU A 147 -7.10 5.93 -10.72
CA GLU A 147 -6.45 6.54 -11.89
C GLU A 147 -6.32 5.60 -13.08
N PHE A 148 -6.07 4.31 -12.85
CA PHE A 148 -5.73 3.35 -13.90
C PHE A 148 -6.78 2.26 -14.14
N GLU A 149 -7.69 2.04 -13.18
CA GLU A 149 -8.74 1.01 -13.29
C GLU A 149 -10.15 1.61 -13.32
N GLY A 150 -10.26 2.95 -13.23
CA GLY A 150 -11.53 3.66 -13.38
C GLY A 150 -12.48 3.49 -12.19
N TRP A 151 -11.97 3.07 -11.04
CA TRP A 151 -12.78 2.94 -9.84
C TRP A 151 -13.25 4.31 -9.34
N THR A 152 -14.45 4.35 -8.77
CA THR A 152 -14.89 5.53 -8.01
C THR A 152 -14.10 5.64 -6.71
N ASN A 153 -14.03 6.87 -6.17
CA ASN A 153 -13.39 7.14 -4.89
C ASN A 153 -13.94 6.25 -3.76
N GLU A 154 -15.27 6.10 -3.69
CA GLU A 154 -15.92 5.28 -2.66
C GLU A 154 -15.66 3.78 -2.84
N GLU A 155 -15.65 3.26 -4.07
CA GLU A 155 -15.29 1.86 -4.30
C GLU A 155 -13.86 1.57 -3.85
N ALA A 156 -12.91 2.45 -4.21
CA ALA A 156 -11.51 2.28 -3.87
C ALA A 156 -11.28 2.39 -2.35
N ARG A 157 -11.94 3.35 -1.70
CA ARG A 157 -11.96 3.49 -0.23
C ARG A 157 -12.55 2.26 0.44
N ASN A 158 -13.68 1.75 -0.06
CA ASN A 158 -14.35 0.60 0.53
C ASN A 158 -13.56 -0.71 0.43
N LYS A 159 -12.60 -0.79 -0.49
CA LYS A 159 -11.66 -1.91 -0.61
C LYS A 159 -10.30 -1.63 0.04
N ALA A 160 -10.09 -0.46 0.62
CA ALA A 160 -8.86 -0.13 1.31
C ALA A 160 -8.74 -0.87 2.66
N ALA A 161 -9.85 -1.18 3.32
CA ALA A 161 -9.85 -1.98 4.54
C ALA A 161 -11.12 -2.81 4.65
N PHE A 162 -11.06 -3.90 5.41
CA PHE A 162 -12.26 -4.67 5.76
C PHE A 162 -12.23 -5.05 7.26
N PRO A 163 -13.19 -4.56 8.07
CA PRO A 163 -14.17 -3.52 7.72
C PRO A 163 -13.50 -2.16 7.47
N VAL A 164 -14.12 -1.32 6.64
CA VAL A 164 -13.72 0.09 6.46
C VAL A 164 -14.01 0.87 7.73
N LYS A 165 -15.16 0.58 8.35
CA LYS A 165 -15.54 1.13 9.64
C LYS A 165 -14.51 0.75 10.70
N PHE A 166 -14.10 1.73 11.52
CA PHE A 166 -13.03 1.63 12.51
C PHE A 166 -11.60 1.47 11.96
N SER A 167 -11.42 1.61 10.64
CA SER A 167 -10.09 1.61 10.03
C SER A 167 -9.55 3.03 9.84
N SER A 168 -8.31 3.15 9.37
CA SER A 168 -7.74 4.44 8.96
C SER A 168 -8.43 5.08 7.74
N PHE A 169 -9.38 4.38 7.10
CA PHE A 169 -10.15 4.82 5.94
C PHE A 169 -11.64 5.04 6.26
N ASP A 170 -12.01 4.98 7.54
CA ASP A 170 -13.38 5.26 8.01
C ASP A 170 -13.76 6.72 7.74
N ASP A 171 -15.06 7.01 7.81
CA ASP A 171 -15.57 8.37 7.71
C ASP A 171 -15.04 9.25 8.86
N GLY A 172 -14.67 10.48 8.54
CA GLY A 172 -14.06 11.44 9.46
C GLY A 172 -12.55 11.23 9.69
N THR A 173 -11.96 10.15 9.16
CA THR A 173 -10.52 9.92 9.26
C THR A 173 -9.75 10.67 8.16
N PRO A 174 -8.51 11.14 8.41
CA PRO A 174 -7.75 11.89 7.42
C PRO A 174 -7.59 11.18 6.06
N LYS A 175 -7.31 9.87 6.04
CA LYS A 175 -7.18 9.12 4.78
C LYS A 175 -8.53 8.79 4.14
N GLY A 176 -9.56 8.54 4.95
CA GLY A 176 -10.92 8.34 4.46
C GLY A 176 -11.42 9.58 3.72
N GLU A 177 -11.32 10.76 4.34
CA GLU A 177 -11.68 12.03 3.72
C GLU A 177 -10.82 12.36 2.50
N TYR A 178 -9.52 12.05 2.56
CA TYR A 178 -8.62 12.24 1.42
C TYR A 178 -9.10 11.46 0.18
N LEU A 179 -9.41 10.16 0.33
CA LEU A 179 -9.88 9.35 -0.81
C LEU A 179 -11.23 9.85 -1.33
N LYS A 180 -12.16 10.24 -0.44
CA LYS A 180 -13.45 10.79 -0.86
C LYS A 180 -13.30 12.07 -1.68
N ALA A 181 -12.42 12.96 -1.25
CA ALA A 181 -12.16 14.25 -1.90
C ALA A 181 -11.19 14.17 -3.10
N TYR A 182 -10.60 13.00 -3.39
CA TYR A 182 -9.61 12.87 -4.44
C TYR A 182 -10.19 13.26 -5.81
N LYS A 183 -9.47 14.12 -6.54
CA LYS A 183 -9.80 14.48 -7.92
C LYS A 183 -8.79 13.85 -8.86
N THR A 184 -9.31 13.09 -9.82
CA THR A 184 -8.47 12.44 -10.84
C THR A 184 -7.77 13.45 -11.73
N ARG A 185 -6.65 13.04 -12.34
CA ARG A 185 -5.97 13.86 -13.37
C ARG A 185 -6.94 14.29 -14.49
N LYS A 186 -7.86 13.40 -14.88
CA LYS A 186 -8.91 13.67 -15.88
C LYS A 186 -9.86 14.77 -15.43
N GLN A 187 -10.43 14.66 -14.22
CA GLN A 187 -11.35 15.67 -13.68
C GLN A 187 -10.67 17.05 -13.54
N LYS A 188 -9.43 17.08 -13.03
CA LYS A 188 -8.65 18.33 -12.93
C LYS A 188 -8.42 18.97 -14.30
N ALA A 189 -8.13 18.17 -15.33
CA ALA A 189 -7.95 18.67 -16.70
C ALA A 189 -9.25 19.24 -17.30
N GLU A 190 -10.40 18.63 -17.01
CA GLU A 190 -11.72 19.10 -17.46
C GLU A 190 -12.11 20.43 -16.76
N GLU A 191 -11.84 20.56 -15.47
CA GLU A 191 -12.06 21.80 -14.71
C GLU A 191 -11.21 22.96 -15.26
N ASN A 192 -9.95 22.70 -15.62
CA ASN A 192 -9.05 23.73 -16.17
C ASN A 192 -9.42 24.17 -17.58
N LYS A 193 -10.12 23.34 -18.36
CA LYS A 193 -10.66 23.72 -19.69
C LYS A 193 -11.94 24.55 -19.61
N SER A 194 -12.59 24.54 -18.45
CA SER A 194 -13.87 25.22 -18.22
C SER A 194 -13.71 26.58 -17.54
N LYS A 195 -12.47 27.01 -17.29
CA LYS A 195 -12.07 28.32 -16.78
C LYS A 195 -11.48 29.15 -17.90
#